data_AF-A0AAW8TCA1-F1
#
_entry.id   AF-A0AAW8TCA1-F1
#
_cell.length_a   1.000
_cell.length_b   1.000
_cell.length_c   1.000
_cell.angle_alpha   90.00
_cell.angle_beta   90.00
_cell.angle_gamma   90.00
#
_symmetry.space_group_name_H-M   'P 1'
#
loop_
_entity.id
_entity.type
_entity.pdbx_description
1 polymer ?
#
loop_
_entity_poly.entity_id
_entity_poly.type
_entity_poly.pdbx_seq_one_letter_code
_entity_poly.pdbx_strand_id
1 'polypeptide(L)'
;MNGFQVMLSDEQAASLKEYVFEITKEAMAEAKNVANVDKDFLKKGEMAKWLGISYNSLSKLESMGLPVIQIDGLIFFSKEETKKWLMNHQK
;
A
#
# COMPACT_ATOMS: atom_id res chain seq x y z
N MET A 1 27.69 -39.99 8.97
CA MET A 1 27.17 -39.05 9.98
C MET A 1 25.66 -39.22 10.00
N ASN A 2 25.10 -39.81 11.04
CA ASN A 2 23.64 -40.00 11.14
C ASN A 2 22.98 -38.64 11.38
N GLY A 3 22.07 -38.26 10.48
CA GLY A 3 21.31 -37.02 10.60
C GLY A 3 20.44 -37.04 11.85
N PHE A 4 20.58 -36.02 12.69
CA PHE A 4 19.72 -35.82 13.85
C PHE A 4 18.39 -35.28 13.36
N GLN A 5 17.30 -36.04 13.50
CA GLN A 5 15.96 -35.58 13.15
C GLN A 5 15.30 -35.06 14.43
N VAL A 6 15.21 -33.73 14.55
CA VAL A 6 14.55 -33.08 15.68
C VAL A 6 13.05 -33.19 15.48
N MET A 7 12.37 -33.95 16.34
CA MET A 7 10.91 -33.98 16.39
C MET A 7 10.44 -32.90 17.37
N LEU A 8 9.66 -31.94 16.86
CA LEU A 8 9.02 -30.91 17.66
C LEU A 8 7.73 -31.48 18.26
N SER A 9 7.45 -31.14 19.52
CA SER A 9 6.10 -31.33 20.06
C SER A 9 5.10 -30.41 19.36
N ASP A 10 3.81 -30.71 19.46
CA ASP A 10 2.76 -29.86 18.86
C ASP A 10 2.82 -28.41 19.36
N GLU A 11 3.16 -28.22 20.64
CA GLU A 11 3.35 -26.90 21.26
C GLU A 11 4.57 -26.16 20.70
N GLN A 12 5.69 -26.87 20.53
CA GLN A 12 6.90 -26.30 19.92
C GLN A 12 6.68 -25.96 18.45
N ALA A 13 5.94 -26.80 17.73
CA ALA A 13 5.58 -26.55 16.33
C ALA A 13 4.64 -25.34 16.20
N ALA A 14 3.68 -25.17 17.13
CA ALA A 14 2.80 -24.01 17.17
C ALA A 14 3.58 -22.72 17.47
N SER A 15 4.42 -22.72 18.50
CA SER A 15 5.25 -21.56 18.86
C SER A 15 6.22 -21.18 17.73
N LEU A 16 6.82 -22.17 17.06
CA LEU A 16 7.68 -21.92 15.90
C LEU A 16 6.89 -21.31 14.72
N LYS A 17 5.66 -21.78 14.46
CA LYS A 17 4.81 -21.20 13.42
C LYS A 17 4.46 -19.75 13.72
N GLU A 18 4.10 -19.42 14.96
CA GLU A 18 3.82 -18.04 15.38
C GLU A 18 5.06 -17.16 15.21
N TYR A 19 6.21 -17.63 15.66
CA TYR A 19 7.48 -16.90 15.53
C TYR A 19 7.83 -16.61 14.07
N VAL A 20 7.75 -17.62 13.19
CA VAL A 20 8.00 -17.45 11.76
C VAL A 20 6.99 -16.52 11.12
N PHE A 21 5.72 -16.60 11.53
CA PHE A 21 4.67 -15.71 11.04
C PHE A 21 4.95 -14.25 11.39
N GLU A 22 5.29 -13.95 12.64
CA GLU A 22 5.60 -12.58 13.06
C GLU A 22 6.85 -12.04 12.37
N ILE A 23 7.93 -12.82 12.25
CA ILE A 23 9.12 -12.39 11.47
C ILE A 23 8.74 -12.08 10.02
N THR A 24 7.94 -12.94 9.40
CA THR A 24 7.54 -12.74 7.99
C THR A 24 6.69 -11.48 7.84
N LYS A 25 5.76 -11.26 8.76
CA LYS A 25 4.89 -10.09 8.80
C LYS A 25 5.68 -8.79 9.02
N GLU A 26 6.66 -8.81 9.92
CA GLU A 26 7.59 -7.69 10.15
C GLU A 26 8.40 -7.39 8.88
N ALA A 27 9.00 -8.40 8.27
CA ALA A 27 9.77 -8.24 7.03
C ALA A 27 8.89 -7.69 5.88
N MET A 28 7.63 -8.11 5.78
CA MET A 28 6.69 -7.56 4.81
C MET A 28 6.31 -6.10 5.11
N ALA A 29 6.11 -5.74 6.38
CA ALA A 29 5.81 -4.38 6.78
C ALA A 29 7.00 -3.45 6.50
N GLU A 30 8.21 -3.89 6.82
CA GLU A 30 9.43 -3.16 6.52
C GLU A 30 9.65 -3.03 5.01
N ALA A 31 9.43 -4.11 4.23
CA ALA A 31 9.49 -4.05 2.78
C ALA A 31 8.49 -3.05 2.18
N LYS A 32 7.25 -2.96 2.72
CA LYS A 32 6.26 -1.95 2.30
C LYS A 32 6.72 -0.52 2.58
N ASN A 33 7.32 -0.30 3.75
CA ASN A 33 7.87 1.00 4.14
C ASN A 33 9.06 1.40 3.25
N VAL A 34 10.01 0.49 3.04
CA VAL A 34 11.19 0.70 2.19
C VAL A 34 10.82 0.92 0.73
N ALA A 35 9.86 0.14 0.22
CA ALA A 35 9.36 0.29 -1.15
C ALA A 35 8.42 1.49 -1.33
N ASN A 36 8.16 2.26 -0.26
CA ASN A 36 7.33 3.47 -0.29
C ASN A 36 5.93 3.21 -0.89
N VAL A 37 5.41 1.99 -0.69
CA VAL A 37 4.17 1.49 -1.31
C VAL A 37 2.93 2.13 -0.65
N ASP A 38 3.08 2.53 0.62
CA ASP A 38 2.04 3.13 1.46
C ASP A 38 2.15 4.66 1.59
N LYS A 39 2.64 5.36 0.55
CA LYS A 39 2.44 6.81 0.51
C LYS A 39 0.94 7.13 0.48
N ASP A 40 0.47 7.86 1.49
CA ASP A 40 -0.89 8.40 1.51
C ASP A 40 -1.09 9.49 0.45
N PHE A 41 -0.02 10.24 0.17
CA PHE A 41 0.00 11.33 -0.79
C PHE A 41 0.87 10.99 -2.00
N LEU A 42 0.27 11.03 -3.17
CA LEU A 42 0.93 10.74 -4.44
C LEU A 42 1.02 11.98 -5.30
N LYS A 43 2.10 12.12 -6.08
CA LYS A 43 2.12 13.12 -7.18
C LYS A 43 1.17 12.68 -8.28
N LYS A 44 0.76 13.61 -9.14
CA LYS A 44 -0.19 13.35 -10.24
C LYS A 44 0.12 12.10 -11.09
N GLY A 45 1.38 11.93 -11.48
CA GLY A 45 1.80 10.76 -12.26
C GLY A 45 1.71 9.44 -11.49
N GLU A 46 2.01 9.46 -10.18
CA GLU A 46 1.88 8.29 -9.31
C GLU A 46 0.40 7.97 -9.03
N MET A 47 -0.44 8.99 -8.83
CA MET A 47 -1.88 8.82 -8.62
C MET A 47 -2.58 8.24 -9.85
N ALA A 48 -2.23 8.70 -11.06
CA ALA A 48 -2.75 8.13 -12.30
C ALA A 48 -2.42 6.64 -12.44
N LYS A 49 -1.17 6.26 -12.12
CA LYS A 49 -0.75 4.85 -12.09
C LYS A 49 -1.50 4.05 -11.03
N TRP A 50 -1.66 4.60 -9.82
CA TRP A 50 -2.38 3.94 -8.72
C TRP A 50 -3.85 3.69 -9.04
N LEU A 51 -4.52 4.64 -9.73
CA LEU A 51 -5.90 4.50 -10.21
C LEU A 51 -6.02 3.61 -11.47
N GLY A 52 -4.91 3.27 -12.13
CA GLY A 52 -4.93 2.53 -13.40
C GLY A 52 -5.47 3.34 -14.59
N ILE A 53 -5.32 4.68 -14.57
CA ILE A 53 -5.81 5.58 -15.62
C ILE A 53 -4.69 6.41 -16.27
N SER A 54 -4.99 7.01 -17.42
CA SER A 54 -4.04 7.94 -18.06
C SER A 54 -3.89 9.25 -17.29
N TYR A 55 -2.74 9.91 -17.44
CA TYR A 55 -2.50 11.25 -16.86
C TYR A 55 -3.55 12.28 -17.30
N ASN A 56 -3.99 12.21 -18.56
CA ASN A 56 -5.02 13.09 -19.10
C ASN A 56 -6.39 12.79 -18.49
N SER A 57 -6.70 11.52 -18.21
CA SER A 57 -7.93 11.13 -17.51
C SER A 57 -7.94 11.69 -16.09
N LEU A 58 -6.83 11.60 -15.35
CA LEU A 58 -6.73 12.21 -14.02
C LEU A 58 -6.91 13.73 -14.08
N SER A 59 -6.33 14.39 -15.09
CA SER A 59 -6.51 15.84 -15.31
C SER A 59 -7.98 16.23 -15.56
N LYS A 60 -8.76 15.35 -16.21
CA LYS A 60 -10.21 15.55 -16.34
C LYS A 60 -10.91 15.43 -14.99
N LEU A 61 -10.53 14.46 -14.15
CA LEU A 61 -11.10 14.33 -12.81
C LEU A 61 -10.79 15.56 -11.94
N GLU A 62 -9.58 16.10 -12.01
CA GLU A 62 -9.23 17.38 -11.36
C GLU A 62 -10.14 18.51 -11.82
N SER A 63 -10.39 18.61 -13.13
CA SER A 63 -11.30 19.60 -13.71
C SER A 63 -12.76 19.38 -13.30
N MET A 64 -13.12 18.16 -12.88
CA MET A 64 -14.44 17.81 -12.33
C MET A 64 -14.53 18.03 -10.81
N GLY A 65 -13.46 18.51 -10.16
CA GLY A 65 -13.44 18.82 -8.74
C GLY A 65 -12.87 17.71 -7.85
N LEU A 66 -12.04 16.81 -8.39
CA LEU A 66 -11.27 15.88 -7.56
C LEU A 66 -10.39 16.66 -6.56
N PRO A 67 -10.45 16.35 -5.24
CA PRO A 67 -9.69 17.07 -4.23
C PRO A 67 -8.18 16.90 -4.42
N VAL A 68 -7.45 18.02 -4.41
CA VAL A 68 -6.00 18.09 -4.52
C VAL A 68 -5.42 18.95 -3.40
N ILE A 69 -4.21 18.61 -2.96
CA ILE A 69 -3.44 19.37 -1.99
C ILE A 69 -2.38 20.15 -2.77
N GLN A 70 -2.43 21.48 -2.69
CA GLN A 70 -1.46 22.36 -3.33
C GLN A 70 -0.65 23.10 -2.26
N ILE A 71 0.67 22.85 -2.22
CA ILE A 71 1.60 23.50 -1.28
C ILE A 71 2.81 23.97 -2.08
N ASP A 72 3.03 25.28 -2.13
CA ASP A 72 4.18 25.91 -2.80
C ASP A 72 4.43 25.40 -4.24
N GLY A 73 3.36 25.31 -5.03
CA GLY A 73 3.42 24.82 -6.42
C GLY A 73 3.52 23.29 -6.58
N LEU A 74 3.67 22.55 -5.50
CA LEU A 74 3.57 21.09 -5.50
C LEU A 74 2.10 20.66 -5.42
N ILE A 75 1.74 19.67 -6.24
CA ILE A 75 0.39 19.07 -6.24
C ILE A 75 0.48 17.63 -5.77
N PHE A 76 -0.29 17.32 -4.73
CA PHE A 76 -0.44 15.99 -4.17
C PHE A 76 -1.90 15.55 -4.17
N PHE A 77 -2.09 14.23 -4.23
CA PHE A 77 -3.38 13.58 -4.20
C PHE A 77 -3.40 12.61 -3.02
N SER A 78 -4.37 12.76 -2.12
CA SER A 78 -4.64 11.76 -1.08
C SER A 78 -5.35 10.57 -1.70
N LYS A 79 -4.84 9.35 -1.48
CA LYS A 79 -5.52 8.11 -1.88
C LYS A 79 -6.90 8.00 -1.25
N GLU A 80 -7.04 8.39 0.01
CA GLU A 80 -8.29 8.31 0.76
C GLU A 80 -9.36 9.25 0.18
N GLU A 81 -9.03 10.54 0.03
CA GLU A 81 -9.96 11.54 -0.48
C GLU A 81 -10.33 11.27 -1.94
N THR A 82 -9.37 10.80 -2.74
CA THR A 82 -9.61 10.37 -4.13
C THR A 82 -10.64 9.23 -4.17
N LYS A 83 -10.48 8.22 -3.31
CA LYS A 83 -11.42 7.09 -3.22
C LYS A 83 -12.82 7.55 -2.78
N LYS A 84 -12.91 8.40 -1.76
CA LYS A 84 -14.19 8.98 -1.29
C LYS A 84 -14.89 9.74 -2.42
N TRP A 85 -14.16 10.60 -3.12
CA TRP A 85 -14.71 11.38 -4.23
C TRP A 85 -15.24 10.50 -5.36
N LEU A 86 -14.50 9.45 -5.75
CA LEU A 86 -14.94 8.48 -6.76
C LEU A 86 -16.21 7.74 -6.34
N MET A 87 -16.29 7.30 -5.08
CA MET A 87 -17.48 6.64 -4.53
C MET A 87 -18.69 7.57 -4.49
N ASN A 88 -18.49 8.87 -4.31
CA ASN A 88 -19.59 9.84 -4.35
C ASN A 88 -20.04 10.18 -5.79
N HIS A 89 -19.23 9.86 -6.81
CA HIS A 89 -19.53 10.09 -8.23
C HIS A 89 -19.92 8.81 -8.98
N GLN A 90 -20.06 7.68 -8.28
CA GLN A 90 -20.58 6.46 -8.88
C GLN A 90 -22.06 6.62 -9.25
N LYS A 91 -22.47 6.01 -10.37
CA LYS A 91 -23.87 6.02 -10.84
C LYS A 91 -24.61 4.78 -10.35
#